data_AF-A0A6L7QEN5-F1
#
_entry.id   AF-A0A6L7QEN5-F1
#
_cell.length_a   1.000
_cell.length_b   1.000
_cell.length_c   1.000
_cell.angle_alpha   90.00
_cell.angle_beta   90.00
_cell.angle_gamma   90.00
#
_symmetry.space_group_name_H-M   'P 1'
#
loop_
_entity.id
_entity.type
_entity.pdbx_description
1 polymer ?
#
loop_
_entity_poly.entity_id
_entity_poly.type
_entity_poly.pdbx_seq_one_letter_code
_entity_poly.pdbx_strand_id
1 'polypeptide(L)'
;MNITLTSDLERMLTEQARKLGITPEQLVVDSLKERFTSASAVPKTQGTLADFLHEHIGVLDSREYIPSGACMSEDNGKKFAAGLLK
;
A
#
# COMPACT_ATOMS: atom_id res chain seq x y z
N MET A 1 -27.17 17.72 6.67
CA MET A 1 -26.09 18.27 7.51
C MET A 1 -25.27 19.19 6.63
N ASN A 2 -25.11 20.47 7.00
CA ASN A 2 -24.30 21.40 6.21
C ASN A 2 -22.93 21.55 6.89
N ILE A 3 -21.87 21.25 6.16
CA ILE A 3 -20.49 21.47 6.59
C ILE A 3 -19.94 22.60 5.73
N THR A 4 -19.47 23.66 6.38
CA THR A 4 -18.81 24.76 5.68
C THR A 4 -17.33 24.44 5.55
N LEU A 5 -16.83 24.39 4.33
CA LEU A 5 -15.41 24.18 4.03
C LEU A 5 -14.73 25.52 3.71
N THR A 6 -13.42 25.58 3.91
CA THR A 6 -12.63 26.68 3.35
C THR A 6 -12.57 26.51 1.83
N SER A 7 -12.46 27.62 1.09
CA SER A 7 -12.46 27.62 -0.38
C SER A 7 -11.33 26.76 -0.97
N ASP A 8 -10.21 26.64 -0.26
CA ASP A 8 -9.10 25.79 -0.69
C ASP A 8 -9.44 24.29 -0.59
N LEU A 9 -10.04 23.87 0.52
CA LEU A 9 -10.49 22.49 0.70
C LEU A 9 -11.60 22.11 -0.27
N GLU A 10 -12.55 23.01 -0.51
CA GLU A 10 -13.62 22.80 -1.48
C GLU A 10 -13.07 22.59 -2.90
N ARG A 11 -12.07 23.39 -3.29
CA ARG A 11 -11.36 23.23 -4.57
C ARG A 11 -10.65 21.88 -4.66
N MET A 12 -9.88 21.53 -3.63
CA MET A 12 -9.15 20.25 -3.60
C MET A 12 -10.10 19.05 -3.69
N LEU A 13 -11.20 19.10 -2.95
CA LEU A 13 -12.21 18.04 -2.95
C LEU A 13 -12.86 17.90 -4.33
N THR A 14 -13.22 19.01 -4.96
CA THR A 14 -13.83 19.04 -6.30
C THR A 14 -12.89 18.48 -7.36
N GLU A 15 -11.62 18.87 -7.33
CA GLU A 15 -10.59 18.36 -8.22
C GLU A 15 -10.39 16.85 -8.08
N GLN A 16 -10.35 16.36 -6.84
CA GLN A 16 -10.19 14.93 -6.57
C GLN A 16 -11.41 14.11 -7.00
N ALA A 17 -12.61 14.61 -6.71
CA ALA A 17 -13.86 13.99 -7.12
C ALA A 17 -13.96 13.89 -8.65
N ARG A 18 -13.58 14.96 -9.37
CA ARG A 18 -13.50 14.98 -10.83
C ARG A 18 -12.56 13.92 -11.39
N LYS A 19 -11.37 13.76 -10.81
CA LYS A 19 -10.39 12.73 -11.24
C LYS A 19 -10.94 11.32 -11.09
N LEU A 20 -11.76 11.10 -10.06
CA LEU A 20 -12.36 9.80 -9.74
C LEU A 20 -13.71 9.59 -10.45
N GLY A 21 -14.24 10.60 -11.15
CA GLY A 21 -15.53 10.53 -11.84
C GLY A 21 -16.74 10.44 -10.89
N ILE A 22 -16.60 10.91 -9.64
CA ILE A 22 -17.65 10.89 -8.62
C ILE A 22 -17.98 12.32 -8.17
N THR A 23 -19.04 12.47 -7.38
CA THR A 23 -19.37 13.78 -6.80
C THR A 23 -18.54 14.06 -5.54
N PRO A 24 -18.28 15.33 -5.22
CA PRO A 24 -17.58 15.71 -3.99
C PRO A 24 -18.25 15.16 -2.73
N GLU A 25 -19.58 15.13 -2.69
CA GLU A 25 -20.36 14.62 -1.55
C GLU A 25 -20.16 13.11 -1.39
N GLN A 26 -20.16 12.36 -2.49
CA GLN A 26 -19.90 10.92 -2.48
C GLN A 26 -18.49 10.64 -1.97
N LEU A 27 -17.49 11.40 -2.43
CA LEU A 27 -16.11 11.29 -1.97
C LEU A 27 -15.99 11.53 -0.46
N VAL A 28 -16.69 12.54 0.07
CA VAL A 28 -16.72 12.83 1.52
C VAL A 28 -17.35 11.67 2.29
N VAL A 29 -18.51 11.19 1.84
CA VAL A 29 -19.21 10.08 2.49
C VAL A 29 -18.34 8.83 2.55
N ASP A 30 -17.67 8.48 1.45
CA ASP A 30 -16.84 7.30 1.39
C ASP A 30 -15.57 7.44 2.23
N SER A 31 -14.95 8.63 2.24
CA SER A 31 -13.82 8.94 3.11
C SER A 31 -14.20 8.85 4.60
N LEU A 32 -15.39 9.36 4.97
CA LEU A 32 -15.87 9.26 6.36
C LEU A 32 -16.17 7.81 6.73
N LYS A 33 -16.83 7.05 5.84
CA LYS A 33 -17.06 5.62 6.06
C LYS A 33 -15.74 4.91 6.31
N GLU A 34 -14.75 5.07 5.43
CA GLU A 34 -13.44 4.43 5.58
C GLU A 34 -12.79 4.79 6.92
N ARG A 35 -12.81 6.06 7.32
CA ARG A 35 -12.19 6.50 8.58
C ARG A 35 -12.88 5.93 9.81
N PHE A 36 -14.21 5.89 9.82
CA PHE A 36 -14.97 5.39 10.97
C PHE A 36 -15.11 3.87 11.00
N THR A 37 -15.05 3.18 9.87
CA THR A 37 -15.04 1.70 9.83
C THR A 37 -13.64 1.14 10.07
N SER A 38 -12.59 1.77 9.53
CA SER A 38 -11.20 1.32 9.71
C SER A 38 -10.67 1.53 11.13
N ALA A 39 -11.24 2.48 11.89
CA ALA A 39 -10.91 2.66 13.31
C ALA A 39 -11.24 1.42 14.18
N SER A 40 -12.12 0.52 13.70
CA SER A 40 -12.45 -0.72 14.40
C SER A 40 -11.42 -1.85 14.16
N ALA A 41 -10.50 -1.68 13.21
CA ALA A 41 -9.53 -2.69 12.82
C ALA A 41 -8.13 -2.39 13.35
N VAL A 42 -8.00 -1.86 14.57
CA VAL A 42 -6.73 -1.99 15.28
C VAL A 42 -6.55 -3.49 15.50
N PRO A 43 -5.61 -4.17 14.80
CA PRO A 43 -5.32 -5.53 15.15
C PRO A 43 -4.78 -5.46 16.58
N LYS A 44 -5.34 -6.26 17.48
CA LYS A 44 -4.65 -6.57 18.73
C LYS A 44 -3.42 -7.40 18.35
N THR A 45 -2.40 -6.78 17.77
CA THR A 45 -1.15 -7.44 17.46
C THR A 45 -0.39 -7.57 18.78
N GLN A 46 -0.74 -8.60 19.55
CA GLN A 46 0.14 -9.13 20.57
C GLN A 46 1.18 -9.99 19.85
N GLY A 47 2.28 -9.37 19.46
CA GLY A 47 3.37 -10.04 18.76
C GLY A 47 4.29 -9.05 18.05
N THR A 48 5.55 -9.44 17.91
CA THR A 48 6.54 -8.72 17.11
C THR A 48 6.26 -8.92 15.62
N LEU A 49 6.85 -8.06 14.77
CA LEU A 49 6.83 -8.27 13.32
C LEU A 49 7.40 -9.65 12.94
N ALA A 50 8.35 -10.19 13.71
CA ALA A 50 8.91 -11.52 13.49
C ALA A 50 7.87 -12.63 13.74
N ASP A 51 7.01 -12.46 14.76
CA ASP A 51 5.93 -13.42 15.06
C ASP A 51 4.88 -13.43 13.94
N PHE A 52 4.60 -12.28 13.32
CA PHE A 52 3.72 -12.19 12.15
C PHE A 52 4.34 -12.84 10.91
N LEU A 53 5.64 -12.65 10.70
CA LEU A 53 6.32 -13.17 9.52
C LEU A 53 6.73 -14.64 9.64
N HIS A 54 6.71 -15.22 10.83
CA HIS A 54 7.07 -16.62 11.08
C HIS A 54 6.37 -17.60 10.13
N GLU A 55 5.07 -17.43 9.90
CA GLU A 55 4.28 -18.30 9.01
C GLU A 55 4.46 -17.97 7.51
N HIS A 56 5.11 -16.85 7.19
CA HIS A 56 5.34 -16.37 5.82
C HIS A 56 6.81 -16.50 5.39
N ILE A 57 7.72 -16.85 6.30
CA ILE A 57 9.09 -17.23 5.99
C ILE A 57 9.09 -18.69 5.54
N GLY A 58 8.71 -18.91 4.28
CA GLY A 58 9.07 -20.14 3.58
C GLY A 58 10.54 -20.09 3.19
N VAL A 59 11.28 -21.18 3.46
CA VAL A 59 12.62 -21.35 2.87
C VAL A 59 12.42 -21.44 1.36
N LEU A 60 12.94 -20.45 0.62
CA LEU A 60 13.01 -20.51 -0.83
C LEU A 60 14.05 -21.57 -1.19
N ASP A 61 13.61 -22.82 -1.41
CA ASP A 61 14.47 -23.87 -1.92
C ASP A 61 14.83 -23.52 -3.37
N SER A 62 16.01 -22.95 -3.55
CA SER A 62 16.57 -22.55 -4.85
C SER A 62 16.81 -23.73 -5.82
N ARG A 63 16.40 -24.95 -5.47
CA ARG A 63 16.48 -26.14 -6.34
C ARG A 63 15.23 -26.35 -7.20
N GLU A 64 14.08 -25.76 -6.86
CA GLU A 64 12.90 -25.85 -7.71
C GLU A 64 12.84 -24.71 -8.73
N TYR A 65 13.09 -25.05 -9.99
CA TYR A 65 12.91 -24.15 -11.12
C TYR A 65 11.41 -23.96 -11.40
N ILE A 66 10.87 -22.80 -11.02
CA ILE A 66 9.50 -22.38 -11.36
C ILE A 66 9.57 -21.40 -12.54
N PRO A 67 9.03 -21.74 -13.73
CA PRO A 67 8.96 -20.79 -14.83
C PRO A 67 8.02 -19.65 -14.43
N SER A 68 8.55 -18.42 -14.35
CA SER A 68 7.89 -17.18 -13.85
C SER A 68 7.91 -16.93 -12.33
N GLY A 69 8.67 -17.70 -11.56
CA GLY A 69 9.01 -17.32 -10.18
C GLY A 69 9.96 -16.12 -10.12
N ALA A 70 10.05 -15.45 -8.97
CA ALA A 70 10.99 -14.36 -8.76
C ALA A 70 12.44 -14.89 -8.76
N CYS A 71 13.02 -15.07 -9.96
CA CYS A 71 14.42 -15.43 -10.16
C CYS A 71 15.32 -14.24 -9.79
N MET A 72 15.52 -14.02 -8.48
CA MET A 72 16.31 -12.92 -7.97
C MET A 72 17.83 -13.10 -8.10
N SER A 73 18.32 -14.20 -8.70
CA SER A 73 19.77 -14.48 -8.72
C SER A 73 20.44 -14.44 -10.10
N GLU A 74 19.73 -14.32 -11.22
CA GLU A 74 20.40 -14.45 -12.53
C GLU A 74 21.24 -13.22 -12.92
N ASP A 75 20.97 -12.03 -12.35
CA ASP A 75 21.61 -10.81 -12.86
C ASP A 75 22.04 -9.78 -11.79
N ASN A 76 21.89 -10.09 -10.50
CA ASN A 76 22.23 -9.16 -9.42
C ASN A 76 23.75 -9.04 -9.17
N GLY A 77 24.53 -10.09 -9.39
CA GLY A 77 26.00 -10.04 -9.23
C GLY A 77 26.67 -9.08 -10.20
N LYS A 78 26.20 -9.01 -11.45
CA LYS A 78 26.75 -8.12 -12.48
C LYS A 78 26.37 -6.66 -12.26
N LYS A 79 25.13 -6.39 -11.84
CA LYS A 79 24.65 -5.03 -11.51
C LYS A 79 25.32 -4.46 -10.27
N PHE A 80 25.56 -5.28 -9.25
CA PHE A 80 26.31 -4.87 -8.06
C PHE A 80 27.77 -4.50 -8.39
N ALA A 81 28.47 -5.34 -9.18
CA ALA A 81 29.84 -5.05 -9.59
C ALA A 81 29.96 -3.79 -10.47
N ALA A 82 28.97 -3.52 -11.33
CA ALA A 82 28.92 -2.31 -12.14
C ALA A 82 28.77 -1.02 -11.32
N GLY A 83 28.16 -1.08 -10.12
CA GLY A 83 28.03 0.05 -9.21
C GLY A 83 29.29 0.37 -8.40
N LEU A 84 30.22 -0.58 -8.28
CA LEU A 84 31.48 -0.42 -7.52
C LEU A 84 32.65 0.12 -8.37
N LEU A 85 32.51 0.15 -9.69
CA LEU A 85 33.52 0.66 -10.63
C LEU A 85 33.30 2.13 -11.01
N LYS A 86 32.57 2.89 -10.19
CA LYS A 86 32.27 4.30 -10.41
C LYS A 86 32.95 5.20 -9.38
#